data_AF-A0A955EGG7-F1
#
_entry.id   AF-A0A955EGG7-F1
#
_cell.length_a   1.000
_cell.length_b   1.000
_cell.length_c   1.000
_cell.angle_alpha   90.00
_cell.angle_beta   90.00
_cell.angle_gamma   90.00
#
_symmetry.space_group_name_H-M   'P 1'
#
loop_
_entity.id
_entity.type
_entity.pdbx_description
1 polymer ?
#
loop_
_entity_poly.entity_id
_entity_poly.type
_entity_poly.pdbx_seq_one_letter_code
_entity_poly.pdbx_strand_id
1 'polypeptide(L)'
;IENSAEAVVGGSITIRNTPGSLIAISASDLTASQIDLYGGSIESSSGARLSITGSGDSAFIAGTSDFTTDSEGMLAGTLGIGVLGVHTTTIDDASLRANGSIILGRSGGHGIVNITNTGELIADQVVVLTEVPGSTATLALTNGTVAADDLVFGTGTISFAFAGGTLQLDADQVLGSTRIAELNGGMDLPSGALNVSAGRTFAFLGEARLTEDRDVAIDGGTFRAGTIVQPSAAHEILWSSGTFELIDEAMAIGLSGPLQENLTVIDAGRTLIARQQLTVKTAATLEQTGGGVIITDDILVLEAGAAFRSDGGAVQGAISTTPGSELEVNGHLTVGNGMGNGFVSSGRITIDAAAILTIDDSDQAQLGLASELIMRIGGLTPGVEHSQIIAPNGVNTDGILTVELTNGFIPEVGDSFQLIDAPAISGAFDTLNLDAPPSDRAWIYDSGTLTCIRQPCSDANGDGMVNFDDLNVVLQNWALSVTPGTNGDIDGSGLVDFDDLNLILQNWEDDCSST
;
A
#
# COMPACT_ATOMS: atom_id res chain seq x y z
N ILE A 1 54.13 -11.21 -23.96
CA ILE A 1 55.11 -12.17 -23.38
C ILE A 1 54.64 -13.54 -23.82
N GLU A 2 55.37 -14.23 -24.69
CA GLU A 2 55.10 -15.65 -24.98
C GLU A 2 55.93 -16.46 -24.01
N ASN A 3 55.29 -17.17 -23.08
CA ASN A 3 56.01 -18.10 -22.21
C ASN A 3 55.33 -19.45 -22.28
N SER A 4 56.03 -20.43 -22.84
CA SER A 4 55.56 -21.80 -23.03
C SER A 4 55.88 -22.73 -21.86
N ALA A 5 56.23 -22.17 -20.69
CA ALA A 5 56.46 -22.93 -19.47
C ALA A 5 56.07 -22.11 -18.23
N GLU A 6 55.46 -22.79 -17.25
CA GLU A 6 55.07 -22.29 -15.92
C GLU A 6 56.16 -21.37 -15.33
N ALA A 7 55.92 -20.06 -15.35
CA ALA A 7 56.74 -19.10 -14.65
C ALA A 7 56.01 -18.66 -13.38
N VAL A 8 56.35 -19.30 -12.26
CA VAL A 8 55.96 -18.81 -10.93
C VAL A 8 56.81 -17.57 -10.64
N VAL A 9 56.27 -16.39 -10.94
CA VAL A 9 56.92 -15.12 -10.56
C VAL A 9 56.51 -14.81 -9.13
N GLY A 10 57.39 -15.14 -8.18
CA GLY A 10 57.26 -14.71 -6.78
C GLY A 10 57.62 -13.23 -6.62
N GLY A 11 56.70 -12.32 -6.98
CA GLY A 11 56.88 -10.87 -6.84
C GLY A 11 55.82 -10.08 -7.61
N SER A 12 55.76 -8.75 -7.40
CA SER A 12 54.88 -7.89 -8.19
C SER A 12 55.46 -7.66 -9.59
N ILE A 13 54.60 -7.74 -10.60
CA ILE A 13 54.95 -7.41 -11.98
C ILE A 13 54.35 -6.04 -12.27
N THR A 14 55.19 -5.01 -12.35
CA THR A 14 54.76 -3.68 -12.83
C THR A 14 55.02 -3.58 -14.33
N ILE A 15 53.95 -3.51 -15.12
CA ILE A 15 54.05 -3.28 -16.57
C ILE A 15 53.66 -1.83 -16.83
N ARG A 16 54.63 -1.01 -17.27
CA ARG A 16 54.37 0.39 -17.68
C ARG A 16 54.14 0.44 -19.17
N ASN A 17 52.94 0.83 -19.59
CA ASN A 17 52.60 0.97 -21.00
C ASN A 17 52.52 2.45 -21.40
N THR A 18 52.94 2.76 -22.63
CA THR A 18 52.68 4.06 -23.26
C THR A 18 51.27 4.08 -23.83
N PRO A 19 50.48 5.16 -23.62
CA PRO A 19 49.13 5.27 -24.17
C PRO A 19 49.11 4.96 -25.68
N GLY A 20 48.27 4.01 -26.09
CA GLY A 20 48.12 3.59 -27.49
C GLY A 20 48.93 2.36 -27.92
N SER A 21 49.67 1.71 -27.02
CA SER A 21 50.36 0.44 -27.33
C SER A 21 49.54 -0.75 -26.82
N LEU A 22 49.41 -1.82 -27.61
CA LEU A 22 48.69 -3.04 -27.23
C LEU A 22 49.66 -4.03 -26.55
N ILE A 23 49.33 -4.55 -25.38
CA ILE A 23 50.11 -5.60 -24.72
C ILE A 23 49.32 -6.91 -24.78
N ALA A 24 49.76 -7.81 -25.65
CA ALA A 24 49.26 -9.18 -25.68
C ALA A 24 50.02 -10.04 -24.65
N ILE A 25 49.28 -10.56 -23.67
CA ILE A 25 49.77 -11.54 -22.70
C ILE A 25 49.06 -12.86 -23.02
N SER A 26 49.78 -13.78 -23.68
CA SER A 26 49.30 -15.14 -23.90
C SER A 26 49.93 -16.02 -22.81
N ALA A 27 49.13 -16.40 -21.83
CA ALA A 27 49.52 -17.36 -20.81
C ALA A 27 48.30 -18.16 -20.37
N SER A 28 48.41 -19.48 -20.35
CA SER A 28 47.35 -20.35 -19.82
C SER A 28 47.24 -20.24 -18.29
N ASP A 29 48.35 -19.93 -17.61
CA ASP A 29 48.43 -19.99 -16.13
C ASP A 29 49.38 -18.91 -15.57
N LEU A 30 48.90 -17.67 -15.44
CA LEU A 30 49.68 -16.57 -14.83
C LEU A 30 49.20 -16.36 -13.39
N THR A 31 49.87 -16.99 -12.42
CA THR A 31 49.60 -16.80 -10.98
C THR A 31 50.56 -15.76 -10.41
N ALA A 32 50.15 -14.50 -10.36
CA ALA A 32 50.88 -13.43 -9.65
C ALA A 32 50.00 -12.92 -8.50
N SER A 33 50.61 -12.66 -7.34
CA SER A 33 49.87 -12.17 -6.16
C SER A 33 49.44 -10.70 -6.28
N GLN A 34 50.00 -9.96 -7.25
CA GLN A 34 49.66 -8.57 -7.53
C GLN A 34 50.17 -8.16 -8.92
N ILE A 35 49.28 -7.74 -9.81
CA ILE A 35 49.62 -7.16 -11.12
C ILE A 35 49.13 -5.71 -11.12
N ASP A 36 50.06 -4.75 -10.98
CA ASP A 36 49.75 -3.32 -11.05
C ASP A 36 49.94 -2.83 -12.49
N LEU A 37 48.85 -2.42 -13.14
CA LEU A 37 48.84 -1.90 -14.50
C LEU A 37 48.60 -0.40 -14.49
N TYR A 38 49.51 0.34 -15.12
CA TYR A 38 49.34 1.78 -15.34
C TYR A 38 49.23 2.05 -16.85
N GLY A 39 48.01 2.35 -17.31
CA GLY A 39 47.75 2.99 -18.61
C GLY A 39 47.79 2.12 -19.87
N GLY A 40 47.03 1.01 -19.95
CA GLY A 40 46.92 0.22 -21.18
C GLY A 40 45.71 -0.73 -21.22
N SER A 41 45.44 -1.33 -22.39
CA SER A 41 44.46 -2.41 -22.58
C SER A 41 45.13 -3.79 -22.61
N ILE A 42 44.50 -4.80 -22.01
CA ILE A 42 44.92 -6.20 -22.10
C ILE A 42 43.96 -6.93 -23.04
N GLU A 43 44.50 -7.62 -24.04
CA GLU A 43 43.80 -8.65 -24.81
C GLU A 43 44.18 -10.05 -24.32
N SER A 44 43.17 -10.84 -23.94
CA SER A 44 43.28 -12.23 -23.52
C SER A 44 42.95 -13.17 -24.69
N SER A 45 43.78 -14.21 -24.91
CA SER A 45 43.45 -15.33 -25.81
C SER A 45 42.57 -16.37 -25.09
N SER A 46 41.71 -17.09 -25.83
CA SER A 46 40.68 -17.95 -25.23
C SER A 46 41.23 -18.94 -24.18
N GLY A 47 40.67 -18.91 -22.96
CA GLY A 47 40.97 -19.87 -21.90
C GLY A 47 41.86 -19.36 -20.76
N ALA A 48 42.34 -18.11 -20.79
CA ALA A 48 43.12 -17.56 -19.69
C ALA A 48 42.23 -17.04 -18.54
N ARG A 49 42.54 -17.43 -17.29
CA ARG A 49 41.98 -16.83 -16.07
C ARG A 49 42.86 -15.65 -15.66
N LEU A 50 42.27 -14.44 -15.59
CA LEU A 50 42.96 -13.22 -15.18
C LEU A 50 42.38 -12.74 -13.84
N SER A 51 43.11 -12.92 -12.74
CA SER A 51 42.80 -12.32 -11.45
C SER A 51 43.58 -11.01 -11.31
N ILE A 52 42.88 -9.89 -11.08
CA ILE A 52 43.48 -8.56 -10.89
C ILE A 52 43.20 -8.12 -9.46
N THR A 53 44.23 -8.08 -8.62
CA THR A 53 44.18 -7.48 -7.28
C THR A 53 45.02 -6.20 -7.29
N GLY A 54 44.40 -5.02 -7.20
CA GLY A 54 45.11 -3.73 -7.17
C GLY A 54 44.18 -2.51 -7.01
N SER A 55 44.71 -1.41 -6.47
CA SER A 55 43.97 -0.18 -6.09
C SER A 55 44.19 1.00 -7.06
N GLY A 56 44.22 0.78 -8.37
CA GLY A 56 44.53 1.82 -9.37
C GLY A 56 43.30 2.49 -9.99
N ASP A 57 43.43 3.77 -10.39
CA ASP A 57 42.34 4.69 -10.79
C ASP A 57 41.47 4.27 -12.00
N SER A 58 41.89 3.30 -12.83
CA SER A 58 41.11 2.80 -13.97
C SER A 58 41.67 1.48 -14.51
N ALA A 59 40.81 0.48 -14.77
CA ALA A 59 41.17 -0.74 -15.47
C ALA A 59 40.26 -0.94 -16.69
N PHE A 60 40.86 -1.16 -17.87
CA PHE A 60 40.13 -1.49 -19.11
C PHE A 60 40.52 -2.88 -19.58
N ILE A 61 39.58 -3.82 -19.51
CA ILE A 61 39.78 -5.21 -19.95
C ILE A 61 39.03 -5.38 -21.26
N ALA A 62 39.75 -5.71 -22.35
CA ALA A 62 39.16 -5.94 -23.66
C ALA A 62 39.52 -7.36 -24.12
N GLY A 63 38.56 -8.27 -24.22
CA GLY A 63 38.85 -9.66 -24.54
C GLY A 63 37.72 -10.40 -25.23
N THR A 64 38.05 -11.56 -25.81
CA THR A 64 37.13 -12.48 -26.49
C THR A 64 36.79 -13.72 -25.64
N SER A 65 37.12 -13.72 -24.34
CA SER A 65 36.98 -14.87 -23.43
C SER A 65 36.08 -14.58 -22.22
N ASP A 66 35.52 -15.62 -21.62
CA ASP A 66 34.81 -15.57 -20.35
C ASP A 66 35.74 -15.01 -19.25
N PHE A 67 35.26 -14.03 -18.49
CA PHE A 67 36.00 -13.36 -17.41
C PHE A 67 35.29 -13.64 -16.09
N THR A 68 36.00 -14.12 -15.08
CA THR A 68 35.48 -14.39 -13.73
C THR A 68 36.39 -13.67 -12.73
N THR A 69 35.84 -12.81 -11.87
CA THR A 69 36.54 -12.20 -10.74
C THR A 69 36.15 -12.92 -9.46
N ASP A 70 37.10 -13.19 -8.57
CA ASP A 70 36.89 -13.90 -7.31
C ASP A 70 37.33 -13.08 -6.09
N SER A 71 37.29 -11.74 -6.17
CA SER A 71 37.90 -10.86 -5.18
C SER A 71 36.89 -9.98 -4.45
N GLU A 72 36.84 -10.09 -3.11
CA GLU A 72 36.10 -9.18 -2.19
C GLU A 72 36.68 -7.74 -2.10
N GLY A 73 37.28 -7.22 -3.18
CA GLY A 73 38.00 -5.94 -3.19
C GLY A 73 37.19 -4.77 -3.74
N MET A 74 37.17 -3.64 -3.04
CA MET A 74 36.72 -2.37 -3.63
C MET A 74 37.68 -1.93 -4.74
N LEU A 75 37.14 -1.72 -5.95
CA LEU A 75 37.87 -1.06 -7.03
C LEU A 75 37.68 0.46 -6.89
N ALA A 76 38.79 1.20 -6.78
CA ALA A 76 38.78 2.65 -6.82
C ALA A 76 38.88 3.13 -8.27
N GLY A 77 37.84 3.77 -8.82
CA GLY A 77 37.83 4.35 -10.17
C GLY A 77 36.91 3.65 -11.18
N THR A 78 37.08 3.97 -12.47
CA THR A 78 36.23 3.44 -13.56
C THR A 78 36.67 2.03 -13.97
N LEU A 79 35.76 1.05 -13.88
CA LEU A 79 35.95 -0.28 -14.44
C LEU A 79 35.30 -0.33 -15.83
N GLY A 80 36.11 -0.42 -16.88
CA GLY A 80 35.63 -0.63 -18.24
C GLY A 80 35.79 -2.10 -18.66
N ILE A 81 34.67 -2.78 -18.89
CA ILE A 81 34.66 -4.13 -19.46
C ILE A 81 34.15 -4.02 -20.89
N GLY A 82 35.07 -4.20 -21.85
CA GLY A 82 34.79 -4.16 -23.28
C GLY A 82 34.74 -5.57 -23.86
N VAL A 83 33.58 -5.99 -24.39
CA VAL A 83 33.45 -7.30 -25.05
C VAL A 83 33.41 -7.10 -26.56
N LEU A 84 34.30 -7.77 -27.28
CA LEU A 84 34.34 -7.82 -28.75
C LEU A 84 33.79 -9.17 -29.23
N GLY A 85 32.67 -9.17 -29.96
CA GLY A 85 32.06 -10.38 -30.54
C GLY A 85 30.95 -11.04 -29.71
N VAL A 86 30.39 -12.15 -30.22
CA VAL A 86 29.25 -12.89 -29.62
C VAL A 86 29.73 -13.73 -28.42
N HIS A 87 29.90 -13.09 -27.28
CA HIS A 87 30.32 -13.75 -26.04
C HIS A 87 29.42 -13.40 -24.87
N THR A 88 29.39 -14.29 -23.88
CA THR A 88 28.68 -14.11 -22.62
C THR A 88 29.69 -13.74 -21.56
N THR A 89 29.66 -12.52 -21.05
CA THR A 89 30.47 -12.17 -19.87
C THR A 89 29.70 -12.56 -18.63
N THR A 90 30.29 -13.44 -17.81
CA THR A 90 29.70 -13.90 -16.55
C THR A 90 30.48 -13.35 -15.37
N ILE A 91 29.96 -12.30 -14.73
CA ILE A 91 30.49 -11.83 -13.44
C ILE A 91 29.80 -12.66 -12.35
N ASP A 92 30.55 -13.60 -11.78
CA ASP A 92 30.14 -14.47 -10.67
C ASP A 92 30.97 -14.09 -9.43
N ASP A 93 30.65 -12.94 -8.87
CA ASP A 93 31.29 -12.39 -7.67
C ASP A 93 30.20 -12.09 -6.63
N ALA A 94 30.46 -12.35 -5.34
CA ALA A 94 29.49 -12.14 -4.27
C ALA A 94 29.30 -10.64 -3.93
N SER A 95 30.24 -9.77 -4.28
CA SER A 95 30.07 -8.32 -4.10
C SER A 95 31.03 -7.52 -4.97
N LEU A 96 30.59 -7.05 -6.14
CA LEU A 96 31.38 -6.14 -6.96
C LEU A 96 31.04 -4.70 -6.56
N ARG A 97 31.97 -4.02 -5.87
CA ARG A 97 31.83 -2.61 -5.49
C ARG A 97 32.83 -1.75 -6.25
N ALA A 98 32.33 -0.78 -7.02
CA ALA A 98 33.14 0.21 -7.71
C ALA A 98 32.86 1.61 -7.15
N ASN A 99 33.92 2.29 -6.70
CA ASN A 99 33.87 3.67 -6.20
C ASN A 99 33.86 4.69 -7.36
N GLY A 100 33.23 4.32 -8.48
CA GLY A 100 33.29 4.98 -9.78
C GLY A 100 32.38 4.30 -10.80
N SER A 101 32.50 4.66 -12.09
CA SER A 101 31.62 4.10 -13.13
C SER A 101 31.97 2.66 -13.49
N ILE A 102 30.96 1.80 -13.66
CA ILE A 102 31.11 0.49 -14.31
C ILE A 102 30.59 0.65 -15.75
N ILE A 103 31.50 0.65 -16.71
CA ILE A 103 31.16 0.74 -18.13
C ILE A 103 31.16 -0.68 -18.68
N LEU A 104 29.98 -1.22 -18.98
CA LEU A 104 29.84 -2.46 -19.72
C LEU A 104 29.54 -2.07 -21.16
N GLY A 105 30.60 -2.01 -21.96
CA GLY A 105 30.54 -1.54 -23.34
C GLY A 105 30.74 -2.68 -24.32
N ARG A 106 30.06 -2.60 -25.46
CA ARG A 106 30.23 -3.59 -26.53
C ARG A 106 30.51 -2.91 -27.86
N SER A 107 31.43 -3.49 -28.63
CA SER A 107 31.65 -3.10 -30.03
C SER A 107 31.38 -4.31 -30.96
N GLY A 108 30.14 -4.44 -31.46
CA GLY A 108 29.78 -5.33 -32.57
C GLY A 108 28.87 -6.53 -32.24
N GLY A 109 27.72 -6.62 -32.95
CA GLY A 109 26.79 -7.78 -33.04
C GLY A 109 26.05 -8.17 -31.75
N HIS A 110 25.02 -9.03 -31.83
CA HIS A 110 24.20 -9.50 -30.70
C HIS A 110 25.03 -10.21 -29.61
N GLY A 111 24.79 -9.92 -28.34
CA GLY A 111 25.13 -10.85 -27.27
C GLY A 111 24.82 -10.33 -25.87
N ILE A 112 25.01 -11.21 -24.92
CA ILE A 112 24.35 -11.19 -23.61
C ILE A 112 25.41 -10.90 -22.55
N VAL A 113 25.19 -9.91 -21.70
CA VAL A 113 26.02 -9.72 -20.49
C VAL A 113 25.26 -10.37 -19.34
N ASN A 114 25.61 -11.62 -19.02
CA ASN A 114 24.96 -12.35 -17.93
C ASN A 114 25.68 -12.03 -16.62
N ILE A 115 25.18 -11.08 -15.85
CA ILE A 115 25.68 -10.88 -14.48
C ILE A 115 25.01 -11.92 -13.58
N THR A 116 25.65 -13.08 -13.42
CA THR A 116 25.16 -14.14 -12.55
C THR A 116 25.68 -13.87 -11.13
N ASN A 117 25.33 -12.70 -10.59
CA ASN A 117 25.75 -12.29 -9.26
C ASN A 117 24.82 -12.93 -8.21
N THR A 118 25.38 -13.35 -7.08
CA THR A 118 24.63 -13.86 -5.92
C THR A 118 24.58 -12.89 -4.73
N GLY A 119 25.28 -11.76 -4.80
CA GLY A 119 25.22 -10.64 -3.84
C GLY A 119 25.16 -9.26 -4.50
N GLU A 120 25.94 -8.28 -4.04
CA GLU A 120 25.70 -6.84 -4.30
C GLU A 120 26.58 -6.28 -5.43
N LEU A 121 25.99 -5.65 -6.44
CA LEU A 121 26.68 -4.78 -7.41
C LEU A 121 26.36 -3.32 -7.05
N ILE A 122 27.31 -2.62 -6.44
CA ILE A 122 27.15 -1.21 -6.09
C ILE A 122 28.12 -0.38 -6.92
N ALA A 123 27.59 0.59 -7.66
CA ALA A 123 28.38 1.58 -8.38
C ALA A 123 28.01 2.98 -7.88
N ASP A 124 28.96 3.66 -7.25
CA ASP A 124 28.77 4.98 -6.63
C ASP A 124 28.59 6.14 -7.63
N GLN A 125 28.65 5.88 -8.95
CA GLN A 125 28.51 6.95 -9.94
C GLN A 125 27.64 6.55 -11.14
N VAL A 126 28.17 5.76 -12.08
CA VAL A 126 27.43 5.51 -13.34
C VAL A 126 27.65 4.09 -13.83
N VAL A 127 26.59 3.32 -14.00
CA VAL A 127 26.66 2.11 -14.82
C VAL A 127 26.30 2.52 -16.25
N VAL A 128 27.30 2.51 -17.14
CA VAL A 128 27.09 2.87 -18.55
C VAL A 128 27.00 1.59 -19.37
N LEU A 129 25.81 1.27 -19.87
CA LEU A 129 25.62 0.22 -20.86
C LEU A 129 25.70 0.83 -22.25
N THR A 130 26.90 0.86 -22.84
CA THR A 130 27.09 1.44 -24.19
C THR A 130 26.82 0.39 -25.27
N GLU A 131 25.70 0.54 -25.95
CA GLU A 131 25.35 -0.26 -27.12
C GLU A 131 25.64 0.46 -28.45
N VAL A 132 25.89 -0.36 -29.47
CA VAL A 132 25.91 0.07 -30.87
C VAL A 132 24.45 0.20 -31.34
N PRO A 133 24.06 1.25 -32.09
CA PRO A 133 22.71 1.37 -32.62
C PRO A 133 22.26 0.08 -33.34
N GLY A 134 21.15 -0.51 -32.88
CA GLY A 134 20.57 -1.74 -33.45
C GLY A 134 21.00 -3.06 -32.77
N SER A 135 21.74 -3.03 -31.66
CA SER A 135 21.94 -4.21 -30.80
C SER A 135 20.92 -4.28 -29.66
N THR A 136 20.85 -5.46 -29.04
CA THR A 136 20.07 -5.76 -27.84
C THR A 136 21.05 -6.20 -26.76
N ALA A 137 21.09 -5.52 -25.61
CA ALA A 137 21.91 -5.92 -24.47
C ALA A 137 20.99 -6.44 -23.39
N THR A 138 21.19 -7.69 -22.96
CA THR A 138 20.44 -8.22 -21.82
C THR A 138 21.28 -8.08 -20.56
N LEU A 139 20.78 -7.39 -19.54
CA LEU A 139 21.26 -7.48 -18.16
C LEU A 139 20.43 -8.54 -17.44
N ALA A 140 20.97 -9.75 -17.32
CA ALA A 140 20.33 -10.80 -16.54
C ALA A 140 20.82 -10.76 -15.09
N LEU A 141 19.90 -10.83 -14.12
CA LEU A 141 20.18 -10.86 -12.68
C LEU A 141 19.47 -12.06 -12.09
N THR A 142 20.24 -13.04 -11.62
CA THR A 142 19.63 -14.29 -11.11
C THR A 142 19.24 -14.16 -9.64
N ASN A 143 20.04 -13.43 -8.85
CA ASN A 143 19.84 -13.02 -7.46
C ASN A 143 20.64 -11.71 -7.20
N GLY A 144 20.55 -11.12 -6.00
CA GLY A 144 21.39 -9.99 -5.59
C GLY A 144 20.77 -8.61 -5.78
N THR A 145 21.55 -7.55 -5.53
CA THR A 145 21.13 -6.15 -5.67
C THR A 145 22.01 -5.43 -6.68
N VAL A 146 21.42 -4.75 -7.66
CA VAL A 146 22.13 -3.71 -8.43
C VAL A 146 21.69 -2.37 -7.89
N ALA A 147 22.62 -1.65 -7.27
CA ALA A 147 22.43 -0.27 -6.84
C ALA A 147 23.35 0.64 -7.68
N ALA A 148 22.76 1.64 -8.31
CA ALA A 148 23.51 2.66 -9.04
C ALA A 148 22.88 4.03 -8.80
N ASP A 149 23.73 5.03 -8.56
CA ASP A 149 23.33 6.44 -8.50
C ASP A 149 22.77 6.87 -9.86
N ASP A 150 23.54 6.64 -10.94
CA ASP A 150 23.07 6.80 -12.31
C ASP A 150 23.17 5.51 -13.13
N LEU A 151 22.09 5.15 -13.83
CA LEU A 151 22.08 4.08 -14.82
C LEU A 151 21.88 4.68 -16.22
N VAL A 152 22.98 4.84 -16.96
CA VAL A 152 22.96 5.47 -18.28
C VAL A 152 22.98 4.40 -19.37
N PHE A 153 21.92 4.35 -20.16
CA PHE A 153 21.80 3.48 -21.30
C PHE A 153 22.24 4.17 -22.59
N GLY A 154 23.04 3.46 -23.40
CA GLY A 154 23.31 3.85 -24.78
C GLY A 154 22.07 3.74 -25.68
N THR A 155 22.22 4.08 -26.96
CA THR A 155 21.08 4.24 -27.90
C THR A 155 20.41 2.93 -28.38
N GLY A 156 20.69 1.79 -27.73
CA GLY A 156 20.20 0.45 -28.08
C GLY A 156 19.05 -0.02 -27.19
N THR A 157 18.55 -1.24 -27.45
CA THR A 157 17.47 -1.84 -26.65
C THR A 157 18.09 -2.67 -25.54
N ILE A 158 17.82 -2.31 -24.29
CA ILE A 158 18.32 -3.07 -23.15
C ILE A 158 17.20 -3.93 -22.61
N SER A 159 17.44 -5.21 -22.44
CA SER A 159 16.50 -6.11 -21.79
C SER A 159 16.99 -6.48 -20.41
N PHE A 160 16.13 -6.37 -19.42
CA PHE A 160 16.45 -6.90 -18.11
C PHE A 160 15.79 -8.26 -17.94
N ALA A 161 16.58 -9.25 -17.54
CA ALA A 161 16.10 -10.61 -17.28
C ALA A 161 16.39 -10.95 -15.82
N PHE A 162 15.48 -10.60 -14.93
CA PHE A 162 15.61 -10.90 -13.51
C PHE A 162 15.06 -12.32 -13.23
N ALA A 163 15.84 -13.27 -12.73
CA ALA A 163 15.28 -14.49 -12.13
C ALA A 163 14.96 -14.30 -10.63
N GLY A 164 15.51 -13.24 -10.02
CA GLY A 164 15.35 -12.79 -8.63
C GLY A 164 16.22 -11.54 -8.38
N GLY A 165 16.08 -10.88 -7.21
CA GLY A 165 16.92 -9.74 -6.79
C GLY A 165 16.23 -8.37 -6.76
N THR A 166 17.01 -7.33 -6.44
CA THR A 166 16.58 -5.92 -6.31
C THR A 166 17.35 -5.05 -7.30
N LEU A 167 16.64 -4.26 -8.11
CA LEU A 167 17.23 -3.12 -8.83
C LEU A 167 16.86 -1.85 -8.06
N GLN A 168 17.87 -1.19 -7.52
CA GLN A 168 17.74 0.05 -6.77
C GLN A 168 18.40 1.17 -7.58
N LEU A 169 17.63 2.17 -7.93
CA LEU A 169 18.13 3.39 -8.57
C LEU A 169 18.06 4.51 -7.52
N ASP A 170 19.18 5.19 -7.29
CA ASP A 170 19.22 6.32 -6.37
C ASP A 170 18.60 7.58 -7.01
N ALA A 171 18.45 8.64 -6.22
CA ALA A 171 17.57 9.78 -6.54
C ALA A 171 17.85 10.51 -7.88
N ASP A 172 16.79 11.07 -8.48
CA ASP A 172 16.75 11.93 -9.68
C ASP A 172 16.92 11.26 -11.07
N GLN A 173 16.85 9.94 -11.15
CA GLN A 173 16.90 9.22 -12.43
C GLN A 173 15.63 9.43 -13.28
N VAL A 174 15.77 10.11 -14.42
CA VAL A 174 14.69 10.26 -15.40
C VAL A 174 14.67 9.06 -16.35
N LEU A 175 13.66 8.20 -16.22
CA LEU A 175 13.32 7.23 -17.27
C LEU A 175 12.67 7.98 -18.46
N GLY A 176 13.48 8.65 -19.28
CA GLY A 176 12.97 9.54 -20.32
C GLY A 176 13.91 9.86 -21.48
N SER A 177 14.97 9.08 -21.73
CA SER A 177 15.47 9.05 -23.10
C SER A 177 14.43 8.31 -23.94
N THR A 178 14.11 8.77 -25.15
CA THR A 178 13.13 8.17 -26.10
C THR A 178 13.40 6.71 -26.49
N ARG A 179 14.34 6.05 -25.82
CA ARG A 179 14.79 4.69 -25.99
C ARG A 179 15.17 4.14 -24.62
N ILE A 180 14.21 3.54 -23.92
CA ILE A 180 14.45 2.82 -22.66
C ILE A 180 13.89 1.40 -22.75
N ALA A 181 14.63 0.54 -22.06
CA ALA A 181 14.59 -0.90 -21.94
C ALA A 181 13.25 -1.62 -22.14
N GLU A 182 13.24 -2.55 -23.10
CA GLU A 182 12.25 -3.63 -23.15
C GLU A 182 12.64 -4.68 -22.11
N LEU A 183 11.97 -4.71 -20.96
CA LEU A 183 11.97 -5.85 -20.03
C LEU A 183 11.30 -7.08 -20.67
N ASN A 184 11.97 -7.67 -21.67
CA ASN A 184 11.53 -8.89 -22.33
C ASN A 184 11.87 -10.11 -21.43
N GLY A 185 11.05 -10.32 -20.41
CA GLY A 185 10.75 -11.67 -19.94
C GLY A 185 9.58 -12.18 -20.76
N GLY A 186 9.80 -13.12 -21.67
CA GLY A 186 8.80 -13.60 -22.62
C GLY A 186 7.47 -14.01 -22.00
N MET A 187 6.51 -13.09 -22.04
CA MET A 187 5.07 -13.36 -22.09
C MET A 187 4.47 -12.17 -22.86
N ASP A 188 3.96 -12.42 -24.06
CA ASP A 188 3.45 -11.40 -24.97
C ASP A 188 2.36 -10.54 -24.32
N LEU A 189 2.69 -9.29 -23.96
CA LEU A 189 1.74 -8.19 -23.87
C LEU A 189 2.17 -7.11 -24.88
N PRO A 190 1.33 -6.70 -25.85
CA PRO A 190 1.78 -5.96 -27.04
C PRO A 190 2.18 -4.48 -26.85
N SER A 191 2.48 -4.02 -25.63
CA SER A 191 2.65 -2.58 -25.33
C SER A 191 3.76 -2.23 -24.34
N GLY A 192 4.83 -3.02 -24.20
CA GLY A 192 6.10 -2.61 -23.55
C GLY A 192 6.03 -1.99 -22.15
N ALA A 193 5.04 -2.35 -21.34
CA ALA A 193 4.94 -1.96 -19.93
C ALA A 193 6.12 -2.51 -19.10
N LEU A 194 6.55 -1.77 -18.08
CA LEU A 194 7.50 -2.24 -17.06
C LEU A 194 6.81 -3.30 -16.20
N ASN A 195 7.21 -4.58 -16.25
CA ASN A 195 6.57 -5.66 -15.47
C ASN A 195 7.41 -6.07 -14.25
N VAL A 196 6.87 -5.84 -13.05
CA VAL A 196 7.46 -6.23 -11.75
C VAL A 196 6.80 -7.52 -11.25
N SER A 197 7.36 -8.66 -11.64
CA SER A 197 6.81 -9.98 -11.31
C SER A 197 7.13 -10.46 -9.89
N ALA A 198 6.43 -11.50 -9.43
CA ALA A 198 6.64 -12.15 -8.13
C ALA A 198 8.11 -12.38 -7.74
N GLY A 199 8.42 -12.06 -6.47
CA GLY A 199 9.76 -12.22 -5.88
C GLY A 199 10.81 -11.20 -6.31
N ARG A 200 10.41 -10.18 -7.10
CA ARG A 200 11.29 -9.10 -7.54
C ARG A 200 10.95 -7.80 -6.82
N THR A 201 11.94 -6.98 -6.55
CA THR A 201 11.76 -5.61 -6.07
C THR A 201 12.38 -4.63 -7.05
N PHE A 202 11.59 -3.64 -7.44
CA PHE A 202 12.01 -2.52 -8.25
C PHE A 202 11.83 -1.25 -7.42
N ALA A 203 12.94 -0.61 -7.06
CA ALA A 203 12.93 0.50 -6.11
C ALA A 203 13.59 1.76 -6.69
N PHE A 204 12.87 2.87 -6.67
CA PHE A 204 13.39 4.22 -6.80
C PHE A 204 13.40 4.85 -5.43
N LEU A 205 14.56 5.30 -4.95
CA LEU A 205 14.58 6.00 -3.67
C LEU A 205 14.17 7.47 -3.81
N GLY A 206 14.32 8.08 -4.99
CA GLY A 206 13.88 9.44 -5.28
C GLY A 206 12.63 9.52 -6.17
N GLU A 207 12.63 10.50 -7.08
CA GLU A 207 11.53 10.75 -8.01
C GLU A 207 11.53 9.74 -9.19
N ALA A 208 10.47 8.95 -9.32
CA ALA A 208 10.17 8.12 -10.48
C ALA A 208 9.28 8.90 -11.46
N ARG A 209 9.85 9.34 -12.59
CA ARG A 209 9.10 9.97 -13.69
C ARG A 209 8.66 8.92 -14.72
N LEU A 210 7.35 8.79 -14.93
CA LEU A 210 6.80 7.95 -16.00
C LEU A 210 6.63 8.81 -17.25
N THR A 211 7.43 8.65 -18.29
CA THR A 211 7.31 9.48 -19.52
C THR A 211 6.30 8.91 -20.53
N GLU A 212 5.92 9.74 -21.51
CA GLU A 212 4.65 9.79 -22.26
C GLU A 212 4.14 8.53 -23.03
N ASP A 213 4.63 7.31 -22.81
CA ASP A 213 4.20 6.16 -23.64
C ASP A 213 4.08 4.81 -22.92
N ARG A 214 4.23 4.70 -21.59
CA ARG A 214 4.34 3.38 -20.93
C ARG A 214 3.60 3.25 -19.60
N ASP A 215 2.87 2.16 -19.46
CA ASP A 215 2.26 1.70 -18.21
C ASP A 215 3.29 0.95 -17.34
N VAL A 216 3.08 0.95 -16.02
CA VAL A 216 3.83 0.10 -15.08
C VAL A 216 2.92 -1.02 -14.63
N ALA A 217 3.29 -2.27 -14.91
CA ALA A 217 2.58 -3.44 -14.46
C ALA A 217 3.26 -4.07 -13.23
N ILE A 218 2.52 -4.30 -12.15
CA ILE A 218 3.00 -4.98 -10.95
C ILE A 218 2.25 -6.30 -10.83
N ASP A 219 2.96 -7.42 -10.99
CA ASP A 219 2.39 -8.78 -11.01
C ASP A 219 3.10 -9.68 -9.99
N GLY A 220 2.94 -9.32 -8.72
CA GLY A 220 3.34 -10.10 -7.56
C GLY A 220 4.66 -9.66 -6.92
N GLY A 221 5.39 -8.73 -7.55
CA GLY A 221 6.62 -8.15 -7.00
C GLY A 221 6.36 -6.90 -6.15
N THR A 222 7.42 -6.19 -5.80
CA THR A 222 7.36 -4.92 -5.06
C THR A 222 7.83 -3.78 -5.94
N PHE A 223 6.96 -2.81 -6.21
CA PHE A 223 7.35 -1.52 -6.76
C PHE A 223 7.46 -0.51 -5.62
N ARG A 224 8.63 0.11 -5.46
CA ARG A 224 8.91 1.14 -4.45
C ARG A 224 9.33 2.42 -5.15
N ALA A 225 8.77 3.57 -4.78
CA ALA A 225 9.23 4.87 -5.27
C ALA A 225 9.23 5.92 -4.15
N GLY A 226 10.11 6.92 -4.21
CA GLY A 226 10.05 8.09 -3.32
C GLY A 226 8.84 8.94 -3.67
N THR A 227 8.86 9.48 -4.88
CA THR A 227 7.77 10.25 -5.50
C THR A 227 7.48 9.67 -6.86
N ILE A 228 6.22 9.65 -7.31
CA ILE A 228 5.90 9.33 -8.72
C ILE A 228 5.34 10.58 -9.37
N VAL A 229 6.00 11.02 -10.43
CA VAL A 229 5.52 12.14 -11.25
C VAL A 229 5.05 11.59 -12.59
N GLN A 230 3.73 11.65 -12.80
CA GLN A 230 3.09 11.32 -14.06
C GLN A 230 2.80 12.61 -14.86
N PRO A 231 3.25 12.70 -16.11
CA PRO A 231 3.15 13.90 -16.94
C PRO A 231 1.77 14.07 -17.58
N SER A 232 0.93 13.03 -17.64
CA SER A 232 -0.40 13.10 -18.24
C SER A 232 -1.39 12.11 -17.63
N ALA A 233 -2.68 12.32 -17.91
CA ALA A 233 -3.80 11.49 -17.48
C ALA A 233 -3.91 10.13 -18.21
N ALA A 234 -2.96 9.83 -19.11
CA ALA A 234 -3.09 8.76 -20.11
C ALA A 234 -2.34 7.47 -19.73
N HIS A 235 -1.69 7.40 -18.57
CA HIS A 235 -0.87 6.26 -18.15
C HIS A 235 -1.38 5.68 -16.84
N GLU A 236 -1.46 4.35 -16.80
CA GLU A 236 -2.01 3.60 -15.68
C GLU A 236 -0.91 2.76 -15.01
N ILE A 237 -0.93 2.68 -13.69
CA ILE A 237 -0.15 1.67 -12.97
C ILE A 237 -1.03 0.43 -12.89
N LEU A 238 -0.81 -0.51 -13.80
CA LEU A 238 -1.51 -1.79 -13.88
C LEU A 238 -1.06 -2.71 -12.74
N TRP A 239 -1.65 -2.54 -11.57
CA TRP A 239 -1.34 -3.37 -10.41
C TRP A 239 -2.24 -4.60 -10.40
N SER A 240 -1.74 -5.77 -10.81
CA SER A 240 -2.51 -7.03 -10.76
C SER A 240 -2.35 -7.74 -9.42
N SER A 241 -1.14 -7.75 -8.86
CA SER A 241 -0.79 -8.31 -7.53
C SER A 241 0.55 -7.76 -7.02
N GLY A 242 0.93 -8.03 -5.77
CA GLY A 242 2.21 -7.62 -5.18
C GLY A 242 2.11 -6.38 -4.28
N THR A 243 3.23 -5.70 -4.05
CA THR A 243 3.32 -4.54 -3.16
C THR A 243 3.62 -3.27 -3.94
N PHE A 244 2.86 -2.21 -3.67
CA PHE A 244 3.15 -0.86 -4.13
C PHE A 244 3.49 0.01 -2.91
N GLU A 245 4.71 0.56 -2.87
CA GLU A 245 5.23 1.31 -1.73
C GLU A 245 5.70 2.72 -2.15
N LEU A 246 5.22 3.75 -1.45
CA LEU A 246 5.75 5.12 -1.55
C LEU A 246 6.43 5.54 -0.25
N ILE A 247 7.67 6.03 -0.34
CA ILE A 247 8.53 6.27 0.82
C ILE A 247 8.67 7.74 1.25
N ASP A 248 8.69 8.70 0.31
CA ASP A 248 9.20 10.05 0.60
C ASP A 248 8.17 11.17 0.45
N GLU A 249 6.98 10.88 -0.06
CA GLU A 249 5.91 11.87 -0.18
C GLU A 249 4.54 11.30 0.21
N ALA A 250 3.62 12.22 0.53
CA ALA A 250 2.21 11.89 0.68
C ALA A 250 1.67 11.28 -0.62
N MET A 251 1.09 10.10 -0.52
CA MET A 251 0.44 9.43 -1.64
C MET A 251 -0.94 10.04 -1.85
N ALA A 252 -1.36 10.22 -3.11
CA ALA A 252 -2.72 10.60 -3.44
C ALA A 252 -3.36 9.57 -4.40
N ILE A 253 -4.65 9.28 -4.21
CA ILE A 253 -5.48 8.47 -5.11
C ILE A 253 -6.54 9.37 -5.74
N GLY A 254 -6.76 9.24 -7.06
CA GLY A 254 -7.67 10.08 -7.85
C GLY A 254 -6.97 10.86 -8.97
N LEU A 255 -7.73 11.68 -9.71
CA LEU A 255 -7.31 12.35 -10.97
C LEU A 255 -6.03 13.21 -10.93
N SER A 256 -5.49 13.48 -9.75
CA SER A 256 -4.24 14.24 -9.54
C SER A 256 -3.14 13.46 -8.82
N GLY A 257 -3.38 12.19 -8.47
CA GLY A 257 -2.43 11.33 -7.78
C GLY A 257 -1.82 10.25 -8.69
N PRO A 258 -0.74 9.57 -8.27
CA PRO A 258 -0.05 8.55 -9.08
C PRO A 258 -0.88 7.31 -9.43
N LEU A 259 -1.94 7.02 -8.67
CA LEU A 259 -2.90 5.95 -8.94
C LEU A 259 -4.17 6.57 -9.57
N GLN A 260 -4.04 7.21 -10.73
CA GLN A 260 -5.04 8.10 -11.40
C GLN A 260 -6.43 7.50 -11.69
N GLU A 261 -6.76 6.36 -11.12
CA GLU A 261 -8.07 5.75 -11.20
C GLU A 261 -9.03 6.40 -10.20
N ASN A 262 -10.29 6.55 -10.63
CA ASN A 262 -11.37 6.86 -9.69
C ASN A 262 -11.68 5.68 -8.76
N LEU A 263 -11.10 4.51 -9.02
CA LEU A 263 -11.30 3.29 -8.23
C LEU A 263 -9.99 2.50 -8.19
N THR A 264 -9.32 2.46 -7.04
CA THR A 264 -8.18 1.55 -6.83
C THR A 264 -8.64 0.37 -5.99
N VAL A 265 -8.48 -0.87 -6.50
CA VAL A 265 -8.84 -2.09 -5.77
C VAL A 265 -7.61 -2.77 -5.17
N ILE A 266 -7.62 -3.04 -3.87
CA ILE A 266 -6.59 -3.76 -3.12
C ILE A 266 -7.18 -5.09 -2.65
N ASP A 267 -6.84 -6.18 -3.32
CA ASP A 267 -7.31 -7.52 -2.97
C ASP A 267 -6.33 -8.30 -2.08
N ALA A 268 -6.63 -9.57 -1.78
CA ALA A 268 -5.79 -10.51 -1.01
C ALA A 268 -4.34 -10.63 -1.50
N GLY A 269 -4.09 -10.31 -2.77
CA GLY A 269 -2.77 -10.38 -3.40
C GLY A 269 -2.06 -9.04 -3.47
N ARG A 270 -2.67 -7.95 -2.99
CA ARG A 270 -2.17 -6.58 -3.10
C ARG A 270 -1.88 -5.97 -1.72
N THR A 271 -0.77 -5.28 -1.59
CA THR A 271 -0.40 -4.49 -0.41
C THR A 271 -0.02 -3.06 -0.81
N LEU A 272 -0.73 -2.09 -0.25
CA LEU A 272 -0.44 -0.67 -0.45
C LEU A 272 0.32 -0.14 0.77
N ILE A 273 1.50 0.43 0.57
CA ILE A 273 2.29 1.02 1.65
C ILE A 273 2.53 2.49 1.32
N ALA A 274 2.05 3.39 2.19
CA ALA A 274 2.39 4.79 2.18
C ALA A 274 3.15 5.11 3.47
N ARG A 275 4.43 5.48 3.39
CA ARG A 275 5.24 5.86 4.56
C ARG A 275 4.85 7.22 5.16
N GLN A 276 3.96 7.93 4.49
CA GLN A 276 3.39 9.20 4.94
C GLN A 276 1.86 9.14 4.80
N GLN A 277 1.22 10.31 4.83
CA GLN A 277 -0.20 10.44 4.58
C GLN A 277 -0.61 9.85 3.22
N LEU A 278 -1.62 8.99 3.22
CA LEU A 278 -2.33 8.52 2.03
C LEU A 278 -3.63 9.31 1.90
N THR A 279 -3.82 10.05 0.81
CA THR A 279 -5.02 10.88 0.60
C THR A 279 -5.88 10.33 -0.54
N VAL A 280 -7.13 9.98 -0.27
CA VAL A 280 -8.12 9.70 -1.32
C VAL A 280 -8.81 11.02 -1.67
N LYS A 281 -8.62 11.47 -2.91
CA LYS A 281 -9.12 12.77 -3.38
C LYS A 281 -10.62 12.75 -3.63
N THR A 282 -11.21 13.94 -3.69
CA THR A 282 -12.62 14.16 -4.04
C THR A 282 -13.05 13.31 -5.25
N ALA A 283 -14.17 12.59 -5.13
CA ALA A 283 -14.75 11.69 -6.14
C ALA A 283 -13.93 10.43 -6.48
N ALA A 284 -12.78 10.21 -5.84
CA ALA A 284 -12.05 8.95 -5.95
C ALA A 284 -12.57 7.95 -4.91
N THR A 285 -12.45 6.67 -5.26
CA THR A 285 -12.79 5.52 -4.41
C THR A 285 -11.52 4.67 -4.21
N LEU A 286 -11.22 4.36 -2.97
CA LEU A 286 -10.31 3.27 -2.62
C LEU A 286 -11.16 2.07 -2.22
N GLU A 287 -10.90 0.90 -2.78
CA GLU A 287 -11.61 -0.34 -2.46
C GLU A 287 -10.62 -1.39 -1.98
N GLN A 288 -10.95 -2.07 -0.89
CA GLN A 288 -10.16 -3.14 -0.30
C GLN A 288 -11.02 -4.40 -0.24
N THR A 289 -10.61 -5.45 -0.93
CA THR A 289 -11.29 -6.73 -0.95
C THR A 289 -10.38 -7.83 -0.39
N GLY A 290 -10.96 -8.91 0.14
CA GLY A 290 -10.23 -10.17 0.36
C GLY A 290 -9.00 -10.14 1.28
N GLY A 291 -8.87 -9.18 2.21
CA GLY A 291 -7.75 -9.16 3.16
C GLY A 291 -6.49 -8.46 2.66
N GLY A 292 -6.61 -7.55 1.69
CA GLY A 292 -5.55 -6.58 1.38
C GLY A 292 -5.04 -5.88 2.64
N VAL A 293 -3.87 -5.27 2.58
CA VAL A 293 -3.32 -4.48 3.69
C VAL A 293 -2.93 -3.11 3.17
N ILE A 294 -3.46 -2.07 3.83
CA ILE A 294 -3.01 -0.70 3.65
C ILE A 294 -2.15 -0.38 4.87
N ILE A 295 -0.91 0.02 4.63
CA ILE A 295 0.00 0.47 5.69
C ILE A 295 0.21 1.95 5.48
N THR A 296 -0.21 2.76 6.44
CA THR A 296 0.15 4.17 6.51
C THR A 296 0.92 4.40 7.79
N ASP A 297 2.20 4.76 7.70
CA ASP A 297 2.97 5.10 8.91
C ASP A 297 2.41 6.37 9.59
N ASP A 298 1.58 7.13 8.88
CA ASP A 298 0.82 8.28 9.39
C ASP A 298 -0.70 8.04 9.27
N ILE A 299 -1.38 8.63 8.29
CA ILE A 299 -2.85 8.66 8.23
C ILE A 299 -3.41 8.44 6.82
N LEU A 300 -4.50 7.67 6.71
CA LEU A 300 -5.37 7.62 5.54
C LEU A 300 -6.42 8.74 5.65
N VAL A 301 -6.39 9.71 4.73
CA VAL A 301 -7.30 10.85 4.69
C VAL A 301 -8.28 10.72 3.53
N LEU A 302 -9.57 10.82 3.83
CA LEU A 302 -10.65 10.87 2.84
C LEU A 302 -11.14 12.32 2.69
N GLU A 303 -10.90 12.94 1.53
CA GLU A 303 -11.44 14.27 1.21
C GLU A 303 -12.96 14.23 0.99
N ALA A 304 -13.62 15.39 1.02
CA ALA A 304 -15.05 15.49 0.77
C ALA A 304 -15.41 14.87 -0.59
N GLY A 305 -16.40 13.97 -0.62
CA GLY A 305 -16.79 13.22 -1.81
C GLY A 305 -15.86 12.06 -2.19
N ALA A 306 -14.79 11.81 -1.44
CA ALA A 306 -14.00 10.59 -1.56
C ALA A 306 -14.68 9.42 -0.85
N ALA A 307 -14.41 8.20 -1.29
CA ALA A 307 -14.91 6.98 -0.67
C ALA A 307 -13.79 5.98 -0.37
N PHE A 308 -13.91 5.27 0.74
CA PHE A 308 -13.14 4.06 1.04
C PHE A 308 -14.10 2.92 1.35
N ARG A 309 -14.02 1.83 0.58
CA ARG A 309 -14.86 0.63 0.74
C ARG A 309 -13.99 -0.56 1.14
N SER A 310 -14.43 -1.32 2.12
CA SER A 310 -13.70 -2.50 2.59
C SER A 310 -14.63 -3.69 2.80
N ASP A 311 -14.36 -4.80 2.10
CA ASP A 311 -14.95 -6.11 2.38
C ASP A 311 -14.16 -6.87 3.46
N GLY A 312 -13.20 -6.19 4.10
CA GLY A 312 -12.38 -6.68 5.20
C GLY A 312 -10.87 -6.45 5.00
N GLY A 313 -10.08 -6.83 6.00
CA GLY A 313 -8.63 -6.66 6.01
C GLY A 313 -8.17 -5.69 7.10
N ALA A 314 -7.03 -5.04 6.86
CA ALA A 314 -6.47 -4.10 7.82
C ALA A 314 -5.98 -2.80 7.16
N VAL A 315 -6.17 -1.69 7.88
CA VAL A 315 -5.48 -0.42 7.68
C VAL A 315 -4.58 -0.21 8.89
N GLN A 316 -3.27 -0.45 8.72
CA GLN A 316 -2.26 -0.19 9.74
C GLN A 316 -1.94 1.30 9.70
N GLY A 317 -2.67 2.09 10.48
CA GLY A 317 -2.62 3.55 10.45
C GLY A 317 -3.87 4.18 11.02
N ALA A 318 -3.88 5.51 11.11
CA ALA A 318 -5.08 6.27 11.38
C ALA A 318 -5.98 6.36 10.14
N ILE A 319 -7.28 6.56 10.36
CA ILE A 319 -8.21 7.02 9.32
C ILE A 319 -8.79 8.35 9.76
N SER A 320 -8.72 9.34 8.87
CA SER A 320 -9.42 10.62 9.00
C SER A 320 -10.40 10.81 7.86
N THR A 321 -11.68 11.01 8.18
CA THR A 321 -12.71 11.29 7.19
C THR A 321 -13.24 12.72 7.36
N THR A 322 -13.44 13.43 6.24
CA THR A 322 -13.95 14.81 6.23
C THR A 322 -15.45 14.86 5.90
N PRO A 323 -16.16 15.96 6.21
CA PRO A 323 -17.57 16.10 5.84
C PRO A 323 -17.85 15.82 4.36
N GLY A 324 -18.77 14.90 4.09
CA GLY A 324 -19.13 14.46 2.75
C GLY A 324 -18.26 13.34 2.16
N SER A 325 -17.23 12.87 2.88
CA SER A 325 -16.54 11.62 2.54
C SER A 325 -17.32 10.39 3.03
N GLU A 326 -17.02 9.21 2.48
CA GLU A 326 -17.69 7.94 2.79
C GLU A 326 -16.68 6.85 3.18
N LEU A 327 -16.92 6.18 4.31
CA LEU A 327 -16.29 4.93 4.71
C LEU A 327 -17.35 3.82 4.72
N GLU A 328 -17.17 2.78 3.92
CA GLU A 328 -18.09 1.64 3.84
C GLU A 328 -17.37 0.35 4.24
N VAL A 329 -17.93 -0.38 5.20
CA VAL A 329 -17.37 -1.63 5.74
C VAL A 329 -18.39 -2.74 5.54
N ASN A 330 -18.10 -3.65 4.61
CA ASN A 330 -18.95 -4.79 4.25
C ASN A 330 -18.47 -6.12 4.87
N GLY A 331 -17.29 -6.14 5.50
CA GLY A 331 -16.73 -7.30 6.18
C GLY A 331 -16.06 -6.93 7.49
N HIS A 332 -14.97 -7.62 7.86
CA HIS A 332 -14.20 -7.28 9.06
C HIS A 332 -13.01 -6.41 8.72
N LEU A 333 -13.11 -5.10 8.98
CA LEU A 333 -12.03 -4.14 8.84
C LEU A 333 -11.40 -3.86 10.21
N THR A 334 -10.08 -4.00 10.32
CA THR A 334 -9.30 -3.52 11.48
C THR A 334 -8.54 -2.26 11.12
N VAL A 335 -8.65 -1.21 11.94
CA VAL A 335 -7.96 0.07 11.77
C VAL A 335 -7.10 0.33 13.00
N GLY A 336 -5.89 0.82 12.78
CA GLY A 336 -4.99 1.27 13.84
C GLY A 336 -3.61 0.61 13.77
N ASN A 337 -2.64 1.25 14.41
CA ASN A 337 -1.25 0.79 14.50
C ASN A 337 -0.65 0.97 15.90
N GLY A 338 -1.47 1.40 16.87
CA GLY A 338 -1.04 1.69 18.25
C GLY A 338 -0.12 2.91 18.39
N MET A 339 -0.06 3.80 17.38
CA MET A 339 0.79 5.00 17.41
C MET A 339 0.06 6.27 17.87
N GLY A 340 -1.23 6.22 18.21
CA GLY A 340 -1.95 7.36 18.81
C GLY A 340 -2.25 8.48 17.83
N ASN A 341 -2.61 8.11 16.61
CA ASN A 341 -3.03 9.03 15.54
C ASN A 341 -4.56 9.00 15.31
N GLY A 342 -5.26 8.09 15.97
CA GLY A 342 -6.70 8.03 16.13
C GLY A 342 -7.47 7.51 14.92
N PHE A 343 -8.69 7.05 15.17
CA PHE A 343 -9.75 7.06 14.18
C PHE A 343 -10.57 8.33 14.36
N VAL A 344 -10.58 9.22 13.38
CA VAL A 344 -11.34 10.49 13.45
C VAL A 344 -12.28 10.57 12.25
N SER A 345 -13.58 10.62 12.51
CA SER A 345 -14.56 10.74 11.43
C SER A 345 -15.41 11.98 11.56
N SER A 346 -15.56 12.71 10.45
CA SER A 346 -16.56 13.76 10.27
C SER A 346 -17.37 13.55 9.00
N GLY A 347 -17.28 12.35 8.41
CA GLY A 347 -17.98 11.94 7.20
C GLY A 347 -19.03 10.85 7.49
N ARG A 348 -19.49 10.20 6.42
CA ARG A 348 -20.44 9.10 6.50
C ARG A 348 -19.72 7.78 6.71
N ILE A 349 -20.10 7.01 7.71
CA ILE A 349 -19.61 5.64 7.96
C ILE A 349 -20.80 4.70 7.79
N THR A 350 -20.69 3.72 6.91
CA THR A 350 -21.67 2.64 6.75
C THR A 350 -21.01 1.32 7.13
N ILE A 351 -21.61 0.59 8.07
CA ILE A 351 -21.19 -0.76 8.43
C ILE A 351 -22.34 -1.70 8.07
N ASP A 352 -22.08 -2.70 7.24
CA ASP A 352 -23.11 -3.61 6.78
C ASP A 352 -23.53 -4.63 7.86
N ALA A 353 -24.67 -5.31 7.69
CA ALA A 353 -25.25 -6.16 8.73
C ALA A 353 -24.33 -7.34 9.14
N ALA A 354 -23.42 -7.77 8.27
CA ALA A 354 -22.46 -8.84 8.55
C ALA A 354 -21.02 -8.33 8.70
N ALA A 355 -20.85 -7.07 9.13
CA ALA A 355 -19.57 -6.39 9.17
C ALA A 355 -19.16 -5.96 10.58
N ILE A 356 -17.84 -5.91 10.79
CA ILE A 356 -17.21 -5.44 12.02
C ILE A 356 -16.18 -4.38 11.66
N LEU A 357 -16.24 -3.23 12.33
CA LEU A 357 -15.16 -2.24 12.35
C LEU A 357 -14.43 -2.33 13.68
N THR A 358 -13.22 -2.87 13.69
CA THR A 358 -12.34 -2.86 14.85
C THR A 358 -11.40 -1.67 14.78
N ILE A 359 -11.39 -0.83 15.83
CA ILE A 359 -10.52 0.34 15.96
C ILE A 359 -9.48 0.03 17.05
N ASP A 360 -8.39 -0.62 16.66
CA ASP A 360 -7.29 -1.02 17.53
C ASP A 360 -6.18 0.05 17.51
N ASP A 361 -6.48 1.19 18.12
CA ASP A 361 -5.51 2.27 18.30
C ASP A 361 -5.43 2.71 19.76
N SER A 362 -4.29 3.23 20.20
CA SER A 362 -4.04 3.57 21.60
C SER A 362 -4.90 4.73 22.13
N ASP A 363 -5.47 5.53 21.23
CA ASP A 363 -6.36 6.64 21.55
C ASP A 363 -7.84 6.28 21.37
N GLN A 364 -8.72 7.11 21.92
CA GLN A 364 -10.17 6.97 21.71
C GLN A 364 -10.56 7.32 20.29
N ALA A 365 -11.40 6.48 19.67
CA ALA A 365 -12.06 6.81 18.40
C ALA A 365 -12.94 8.06 18.56
N GLN A 366 -12.93 8.95 17.56
CA GLN A 366 -13.70 10.20 17.57
C GLN A 366 -14.68 10.22 16.40
N LEU A 367 -15.98 10.15 16.69
CA LEU A 367 -17.04 10.49 15.76
C LEU A 367 -17.44 11.94 16.02
N GLY A 368 -17.18 12.84 15.07
CA GLY A 368 -17.40 14.28 15.22
C GLY A 368 -18.81 14.73 14.87
N LEU A 369 -19.15 15.99 15.17
CA LEU A 369 -20.48 16.61 14.94
C LEU A 369 -21.08 16.40 13.54
N ALA A 370 -20.24 16.32 12.50
CA ALA A 370 -20.68 16.14 11.12
C ALA A 370 -20.73 14.67 10.68
N SER A 371 -20.37 13.73 11.57
CA SER A 371 -20.38 12.31 11.27
C SER A 371 -21.79 11.75 11.20
N GLU A 372 -21.98 10.81 10.28
CA GLU A 372 -23.19 9.99 10.19
C GLU A 372 -22.75 8.52 10.26
N LEU A 373 -23.09 7.84 11.35
CA LEU A 373 -22.85 6.41 11.52
C LEU A 373 -24.12 5.64 11.13
N ILE A 374 -24.02 4.77 10.14
CA ILE A 374 -25.11 3.89 9.68
C ILE A 374 -24.77 2.45 10.03
N MET A 375 -25.62 1.83 10.83
CA MET A 375 -25.51 0.46 11.32
C MET A 375 -26.71 -0.36 10.85
N ARG A 376 -26.52 -1.63 10.52
CA ARG A 376 -27.58 -2.51 10.03
C ARG A 376 -27.81 -3.70 10.94
N ILE A 377 -29.07 -4.07 11.11
CA ILE A 377 -29.49 -5.22 11.92
C ILE A 377 -30.31 -6.17 11.06
N GLY A 378 -29.81 -7.40 10.91
CA GLY A 378 -30.48 -8.52 10.24
C GLY A 378 -30.71 -9.75 11.15
N GLY A 379 -30.24 -9.70 12.40
CA GLY A 379 -30.36 -10.77 13.41
C GLY A 379 -29.53 -10.48 14.67
N LEU A 380 -29.38 -11.48 15.55
CA LEU A 380 -28.90 -11.30 16.93
C LEU A 380 -27.39 -11.49 17.11
N THR A 381 -26.70 -12.07 16.13
CA THR A 381 -25.27 -12.39 16.25
C THR A 381 -24.39 -11.23 15.77
N PRO A 382 -23.58 -10.58 16.63
CA PRO A 382 -22.72 -9.47 16.21
C PRO A 382 -21.71 -9.88 15.14
N GLY A 383 -21.50 -9.01 14.16
CA GLY A 383 -20.55 -9.21 13.05
C GLY A 383 -20.93 -10.31 12.06
N VAL A 384 -22.08 -10.95 12.25
CA VAL A 384 -22.62 -11.98 11.35
C VAL A 384 -24.02 -11.58 10.88
N GLU A 385 -24.86 -11.14 11.81
CA GLU A 385 -26.25 -10.76 11.56
C GLU A 385 -26.55 -9.31 11.93
N HIS A 386 -25.69 -8.62 12.69
CA HIS A 386 -25.74 -7.16 12.79
C HIS A 386 -24.34 -6.52 12.84
N SER A 387 -24.29 -5.26 12.43
CA SER A 387 -23.08 -4.42 12.42
C SER A 387 -22.52 -4.19 13.82
N GLN A 388 -21.20 -4.16 13.96
CA GLN A 388 -20.56 -3.83 15.23
C GLN A 388 -19.31 -2.96 15.05
N ILE A 389 -19.14 -1.97 15.92
CA ILE A 389 -17.86 -1.30 16.17
C ILE A 389 -17.24 -1.92 17.42
N ILE A 390 -15.96 -2.30 17.35
CA ILE A 390 -15.17 -2.73 18.50
C ILE A 390 -14.05 -1.71 18.70
N ALA A 391 -14.05 -1.03 19.84
CA ALA A 391 -13.08 0.03 20.15
C ALA A 391 -12.51 -0.16 21.57
N PRO A 392 -11.46 -0.98 21.74
CA PRO A 392 -10.91 -1.35 23.05
C PRO A 392 -10.42 -0.19 23.90
N ASN A 393 -10.16 0.99 23.32
CA ASN A 393 -9.69 2.17 24.05
C ASN A 393 -10.76 3.24 24.25
N GLY A 394 -12.00 2.99 23.80
CA GLY A 394 -13.16 3.87 23.96
C GLY A 394 -13.56 4.60 22.67
N VAL A 395 -14.76 5.16 22.69
CA VAL A 395 -15.33 5.96 21.59
C VAL A 395 -15.92 7.25 22.14
N ASN A 396 -15.63 8.37 21.50
CA ASN A 396 -16.37 9.60 21.67
C ASN A 396 -17.38 9.74 20.53
N THR A 397 -18.67 9.73 20.86
CA THR A 397 -19.77 9.81 19.90
C THR A 397 -20.35 11.21 19.83
N ASP A 398 -20.64 11.66 18.62
CA ASP A 398 -21.28 12.92 18.26
C ASP A 398 -21.99 12.72 16.90
N GLY A 399 -22.74 13.70 16.42
CA GLY A 399 -23.41 13.64 15.11
C GLY A 399 -24.62 12.71 15.09
N ILE A 400 -24.80 11.94 14.01
CA ILE A 400 -26.02 11.17 13.75
C ILE A 400 -25.74 9.66 13.81
N LEU A 401 -26.57 8.91 14.54
CA LEU A 401 -26.66 7.46 14.42
C LEU A 401 -27.93 7.09 13.65
N THR A 402 -27.77 6.36 12.55
CA THR A 402 -28.84 5.73 11.79
C THR A 402 -28.77 4.23 11.96
N VAL A 403 -29.90 3.59 12.29
CA VAL A 403 -30.00 2.12 12.37
C VAL A 403 -31.06 1.64 11.39
N GLU A 404 -30.66 0.75 10.48
CA GLU A 404 -31.55 0.17 9.47
C GLU A 404 -31.84 -1.32 9.77
N LEU A 405 -33.11 -1.73 9.65
CA LEU A 405 -33.49 -3.13 9.70
C LEU A 405 -33.37 -3.77 8.30
N THR A 406 -32.70 -4.91 8.21
CA THR A 406 -32.41 -5.58 6.94
C THR A 406 -32.97 -7.00 6.91
N ASN A 407 -33.06 -7.59 5.71
CA ASN A 407 -33.51 -8.98 5.50
C ASN A 407 -34.90 -9.31 6.07
N GLY A 408 -35.73 -8.30 6.31
CA GLY A 408 -37.05 -8.48 6.92
C GLY A 408 -36.99 -8.89 8.40
N PHE A 409 -35.88 -8.63 9.09
CA PHE A 409 -35.74 -8.90 10.51
C PHE A 409 -36.76 -8.10 11.32
N ILE A 410 -37.45 -8.78 12.25
CA ILE A 410 -38.45 -8.21 13.14
C ILE A 410 -37.96 -8.45 14.58
N PRO A 411 -37.30 -7.47 15.22
CA PRO A 411 -36.71 -7.62 16.56
C PRO A 411 -37.78 -7.90 17.61
N GLU A 412 -37.63 -8.95 18.42
CA GLU A 412 -38.52 -9.29 19.54
C GLU A 412 -38.24 -8.46 20.79
N VAL A 413 -39.24 -8.33 21.67
CA VAL A 413 -39.06 -7.64 22.96
C VAL A 413 -38.01 -8.36 23.79
N GLY A 414 -36.99 -7.62 24.22
CA GLY A 414 -35.84 -8.14 24.95
C GLY A 414 -34.60 -8.37 24.07
N ASP A 415 -34.75 -8.36 22.74
CA ASP A 415 -33.60 -8.41 21.84
C ASP A 415 -32.71 -7.19 22.06
N SER A 416 -31.40 -7.44 22.13
CA SER A 416 -30.38 -6.41 22.38
C SER A 416 -29.25 -6.55 21.36
N PHE A 417 -28.80 -5.41 20.83
CA PHE A 417 -27.79 -5.31 19.78
C PHE A 417 -26.65 -4.43 20.26
N GLN A 418 -25.48 -5.02 20.51
CA GLN A 418 -24.29 -4.28 20.92
C GLN A 418 -23.64 -3.63 19.69
N LEU A 419 -24.12 -2.43 19.33
CA LEU A 419 -23.65 -1.69 18.15
C LEU A 419 -22.23 -1.17 18.34
N ILE A 420 -21.89 -0.70 19.55
CA ILE A 420 -20.56 -0.20 19.90
C ILE A 420 -20.06 -0.95 21.13
N ASP A 421 -19.11 -1.86 20.98
CA ASP A 421 -18.42 -2.54 22.07
C ASP A 421 -17.14 -1.77 22.44
N ALA A 422 -17.21 -1.01 23.53
CA ALA A 422 -16.12 -0.20 24.03
C ALA A 422 -16.19 -0.09 25.57
N PRO A 423 -15.04 -0.05 26.29
CA PRO A 423 -15.04 0.07 27.74
C PRO A 423 -15.50 1.44 28.25
N ALA A 424 -15.48 2.45 27.38
CA ALA A 424 -15.98 3.79 27.66
C ALA A 424 -16.56 4.40 26.38
N ILE A 425 -17.80 4.88 26.46
CA ILE A 425 -18.43 5.70 25.43
C ILE A 425 -18.65 7.07 26.07
N SER A 426 -18.02 8.10 25.51
CA SER A 426 -18.22 9.50 25.91
C SER A 426 -19.00 10.26 24.83
N GLY A 427 -19.60 11.39 25.21
CA GLY A 427 -20.48 12.12 24.30
C GLY A 427 -21.83 11.42 24.13
N ALA A 428 -22.58 11.86 23.13
CA ALA A 428 -23.85 11.28 22.71
C ALA A 428 -24.09 11.67 21.25
N PHE A 429 -24.80 10.84 20.50
CA PHE A 429 -25.29 11.26 19.19
C PHE A 429 -26.30 12.39 19.36
N ASP A 430 -26.15 13.46 18.57
CA ASP A 430 -27.07 14.58 18.50
C ASP A 430 -28.43 14.17 17.92
N THR A 431 -28.46 13.13 17.08
CA THR A 431 -29.69 12.62 16.45
C THR A 431 -29.65 11.11 16.30
N LEU A 432 -30.78 10.47 16.61
CA LEU A 432 -31.01 9.03 16.41
C LEU A 432 -32.08 8.83 15.33
N ASN A 433 -31.69 8.24 14.20
CA ASN A 433 -32.58 7.86 13.10
C ASN A 433 -32.73 6.34 13.09
N LEU A 434 -33.67 5.83 13.87
CA LEU A 434 -33.85 4.39 14.06
C LEU A 434 -35.02 3.89 13.22
N ASP A 435 -34.82 2.90 12.38
CA ASP A 435 -35.92 2.21 11.69
C ASP A 435 -36.93 1.70 12.72
N ALA A 436 -38.21 2.07 12.53
CA ALA A 436 -39.25 1.75 13.49
C ALA A 436 -39.38 0.23 13.66
N PRO A 437 -39.38 -0.28 14.91
CA PRO A 437 -39.76 -1.66 15.16
C PRO A 437 -41.28 -1.80 14.94
N PRO A 438 -41.86 -3.02 15.06
CA PRO A 438 -43.32 -3.18 15.15
C PRO A 438 -43.97 -2.19 16.13
N SER A 439 -45.22 -1.80 15.86
CA SER A 439 -45.91 -0.74 16.63
C SER A 439 -46.16 -1.05 18.10
N ASP A 440 -45.97 -2.29 18.54
CA ASP A 440 -46.02 -2.70 19.96
C ASP A 440 -44.65 -2.58 20.67
N ARG A 441 -43.64 -2.03 19.99
CA ARG A 441 -42.23 -2.04 20.40
C ARG A 441 -41.63 -0.65 20.26
N ALA A 442 -40.60 -0.40 21.06
CA ALA A 442 -39.80 0.82 20.98
C ALA A 442 -38.33 0.46 21.07
N TRP A 443 -37.49 1.35 20.55
CA TRP A 443 -36.05 1.28 20.72
C TRP A 443 -35.60 2.08 21.92
N ILE A 444 -34.73 1.49 22.74
CA ILE A 444 -33.89 2.23 23.69
C ILE A 444 -32.45 2.10 23.23
N TYR A 445 -31.77 3.22 23.01
CA TYR A 445 -30.33 3.26 22.82
C TYR A 445 -29.67 3.71 24.12
N ASP A 446 -28.85 2.86 24.71
CA ASP A 446 -28.07 3.17 25.91
C ASP A 446 -26.65 2.61 25.76
N SER A 447 -25.66 3.50 25.90
CA SER A 447 -24.24 3.15 26.03
C SER A 447 -23.76 2.15 24.96
N GLY A 448 -24.07 2.42 23.69
CA GLY A 448 -23.65 1.57 22.57
C GLY A 448 -24.54 0.36 22.31
N THR A 449 -25.56 0.11 23.13
CA THR A 449 -26.51 -0.99 22.98
C THR A 449 -27.87 -0.47 22.54
N LEU A 450 -28.43 -1.06 21.49
CA LEU A 450 -29.82 -0.85 21.10
C LEU A 450 -30.67 -2.01 21.63
N THR A 451 -31.70 -1.72 22.40
CA THR A 451 -32.60 -2.74 22.97
C THR A 451 -34.00 -2.54 22.44
N CYS A 452 -34.60 -3.61 21.91
CA CYS A 452 -36.01 -3.63 21.58
C CYS A 452 -36.79 -3.87 22.86
N ILE A 453 -37.56 -2.89 23.30
CA ILE A 453 -38.47 -3.04 24.42
C ILE A 453 -39.91 -3.12 23.91
N ARG A 454 -40.80 -3.62 24.75
CA ARG A 454 -42.22 -3.38 24.53
C ARG A 454 -42.42 -1.87 24.65
N GLN A 455 -43.07 -1.25 23.68
CA GLN A 455 -43.47 0.14 23.80
C GLN A 455 -44.28 0.25 25.10
N PRO A 456 -43.90 1.11 26.05
CA PRO A 456 -44.69 1.28 27.27
C PRO A 456 -46.12 1.53 26.84
N CYS A 457 -47.05 0.73 27.37
CA CYS A 457 -48.46 0.99 27.18
C CYS A 457 -48.72 2.44 27.53
N SER A 458 -49.39 3.19 26.65
CA SER A 458 -49.79 4.58 26.95
C SER A 458 -50.96 4.62 27.95
N ASP A 459 -51.07 3.61 28.79
CA ASP A 459 -52.01 3.47 29.88
C ASP A 459 -51.46 4.24 31.08
N ALA A 460 -51.59 5.56 31.03
CA ALA A 460 -51.10 6.49 32.03
C ALA A 460 -51.76 6.30 33.41
N ASN A 461 -52.94 5.68 33.47
CA ASN A 461 -53.67 5.43 34.71
C ASN A 461 -53.47 3.99 35.27
N GLY A 462 -52.96 3.06 34.44
CA GLY A 462 -52.66 1.67 34.78
C GLY A 462 -53.88 0.73 34.82
N ASP A 463 -54.96 1.04 34.09
CA ASP A 463 -56.21 0.26 34.07
C ASP A 463 -56.25 -0.83 33.00
N GLY A 464 -55.21 -0.90 32.16
CA GLY A 464 -55.03 -1.87 31.10
C GLY A 464 -55.61 -1.44 29.75
N MET A 465 -56.06 -0.20 29.56
CA MET A 465 -56.63 0.28 28.29
C MET A 465 -56.27 1.74 28.03
N VAL A 466 -55.63 2.05 26.91
CA VAL A 466 -55.37 3.47 26.54
C VAL A 466 -56.66 4.13 26.09
N ASN A 467 -57.19 5.08 26.87
CA ASN A 467 -58.47 5.71 26.57
C ASN A 467 -58.54 7.17 27.08
N PHE A 468 -59.75 7.71 27.22
CA PHE A 468 -59.98 9.07 27.72
C PHE A 468 -59.44 9.30 29.13
N ASP A 469 -59.40 8.27 29.97
CA ASP A 469 -58.90 8.39 31.32
C ASP A 469 -57.38 8.62 31.34
N ASP A 470 -56.63 8.02 30.43
CA ASP A 470 -55.18 8.25 30.28
C ASP A 470 -54.87 9.63 29.71
N LEU A 471 -55.62 10.05 28.69
CA LEU A 471 -55.56 11.42 28.18
C LEU A 471 -55.80 12.43 29.31
N ASN A 472 -56.75 12.15 30.20
CA ASN A 472 -57.03 13.01 31.34
C ASN A 472 -55.84 13.04 32.32
N VAL A 473 -55.09 11.96 32.50
CA VAL A 473 -53.87 11.96 33.32
C VAL A 473 -52.80 12.88 32.71
N VAL A 474 -52.52 12.77 31.40
CA VAL A 474 -51.57 13.65 30.70
C VAL A 474 -52.00 15.12 30.83
N LEU A 475 -53.25 15.44 30.53
CA LEU A 475 -53.76 16.81 30.57
C LEU A 475 -53.78 17.42 31.99
N GLN A 476 -53.99 16.60 33.02
CA GLN A 476 -53.99 17.06 34.41
C GLN A 476 -52.58 17.41 34.91
N ASN A 477 -51.55 16.77 34.36
CA ASN A 477 -50.16 16.98 34.76
C ASN A 477 -49.37 17.78 33.72
N TRP A 478 -50.05 18.37 32.73
CA TRP A 478 -49.44 19.11 31.64
C TRP A 478 -48.42 20.16 32.09
N ALA A 479 -47.24 20.15 31.45
CA ALA A 479 -46.09 20.99 31.73
C ALA A 479 -45.55 20.89 33.18
N LEU A 480 -45.88 19.81 33.90
CA LEU A 480 -45.27 19.52 35.19
C LEU A 480 -44.06 18.61 35.01
N SER A 481 -42.99 18.89 35.76
CA SER A 481 -41.91 17.93 35.95
C SER A 481 -42.34 16.88 36.96
N VAL A 482 -42.28 15.62 36.58
CA VAL A 482 -42.72 14.47 37.39
C VAL A 482 -41.59 13.44 37.49
N THR A 483 -41.83 12.33 38.19
CA THR A 483 -40.90 11.21 38.12
C THR A 483 -41.08 10.52 36.75
N PRO A 484 -40.03 10.27 35.96
CA PRO A 484 -40.12 9.55 34.69
C PRO A 484 -41.05 8.34 34.72
N GLY A 485 -41.97 8.24 33.76
CA GLY A 485 -42.92 7.13 33.66
C GLY A 485 -44.13 7.21 34.60
N THR A 486 -44.38 8.36 35.24
CA THR A 486 -45.49 8.54 36.18
C THR A 486 -46.32 9.76 35.84
N ASN A 487 -47.55 9.84 36.36
CA ASN A 487 -48.35 11.07 36.29
C ASN A 487 -48.56 11.60 34.86
N GLY A 488 -48.61 10.74 33.84
CA GLY A 488 -48.82 11.14 32.45
C GLY A 488 -47.56 11.47 31.67
N ASP A 489 -46.37 11.30 32.25
CA ASP A 489 -45.09 11.28 31.54
C ASP A 489 -44.86 9.85 31.04
N ILE A 490 -45.41 9.57 29.86
CA ILE A 490 -45.50 8.25 29.22
C ILE A 490 -44.20 7.95 28.47
N ASP A 491 -43.53 8.96 27.94
CA ASP A 491 -42.24 8.79 27.25
C ASP A 491 -41.05 8.69 28.21
N GLY A 492 -41.23 9.05 29.48
CA GLY A 492 -40.21 8.94 30.53
C GLY A 492 -39.18 10.06 30.49
N SER A 493 -39.46 11.18 29.82
CA SER A 493 -38.57 12.34 29.71
C SER A 493 -38.42 13.13 31.02
N GLY A 494 -39.31 12.93 31.99
CA GLY A 494 -39.38 13.69 33.24
C GLY A 494 -40.25 14.95 33.15
N LEU A 495 -40.87 15.21 32.00
CA LEU A 495 -41.75 16.35 31.74
C LEU A 495 -43.01 15.89 31.01
N VAL A 496 -44.19 16.20 31.55
CA VAL A 496 -45.45 15.88 30.86
C VAL A 496 -45.73 16.94 29.78
N ASP A 497 -45.65 16.61 28.50
CA ASP A 497 -45.88 17.57 27.42
C ASP A 497 -46.58 16.98 26.17
N PHE A 498 -46.31 17.58 25.00
CA PHE A 498 -46.95 17.20 23.76
C PHE A 498 -46.51 15.82 23.27
N ASP A 499 -45.33 15.36 23.66
CA ASP A 499 -44.83 14.05 23.26
C ASP A 499 -45.63 12.93 23.95
N ASP A 500 -45.96 13.08 25.23
CA ASP A 500 -46.86 12.16 25.95
C ASP A 500 -48.27 12.11 25.37
N LEU A 501 -48.81 13.28 25.04
CA LEU A 501 -50.13 13.37 24.43
C LEU A 501 -50.16 12.66 23.07
N ASN A 502 -49.09 12.79 22.28
CA ASN A 502 -48.99 12.08 21.01
C ASN A 502 -48.94 10.57 21.22
N LEU A 503 -48.27 10.08 22.27
CA LEU A 503 -48.24 8.64 22.59
C LEU A 503 -49.63 8.10 22.94
N ILE A 504 -50.41 8.82 23.77
CA ILE A 504 -51.82 8.47 24.05
C ILE A 504 -52.62 8.35 22.76
N LEU A 505 -52.50 9.34 21.87
CA LEU A 505 -53.31 9.39 20.65
C LEU A 505 -52.89 8.35 19.62
N GLN A 506 -51.61 7.97 19.59
CA GLN A 506 -51.09 6.93 18.71
C GLN A 506 -51.57 5.53 19.14
N ASN A 507 -51.67 5.31 20.45
CA ASN A 507 -52.05 4.02 21.04
C ASN A 507 -53.51 4.00 21.50
N TRP A 508 -54.36 4.88 20.96
CA TRP A 508 -55.74 5.04 21.42
C TRP A 508 -56.56 3.76 21.26
N GLU A 509 -57.24 3.35 22.33
CA GLU A 509 -57.99 2.08 22.47
C GLU A 509 -57.12 0.81 22.51
N ASP A 510 -55.79 0.92 22.68
CA ASP A 510 -54.94 -0.25 22.84
C ASP A 510 -55.17 -0.96 24.18
N ASP A 511 -55.36 -2.28 24.11
CA ASP A 511 -55.51 -3.17 25.26
C ASP A 511 -54.14 -3.56 25.83
N CYS A 512 -53.81 -2.95 26.95
CA CYS A 512 -52.57 -3.10 27.67
C CYS A 512 -52.65 -4.20 28.74
N SER A 513 -53.80 -4.85 28.92
CA SER A 513 -54.01 -5.89 29.95
C SER A 513 -53.24 -7.20 29.71
N SER A 514 -52.59 -7.33 28.54
CA SER A 514 -51.70 -8.45 28.18
C SER A 514 -50.21 -8.16 28.40
N THR A 515 -49.89 -7.02 29.03
CA THR A 515 -48.58 -6.68 29.60
C THR A 515 -48.45 -7.20 31.01
#